data_AF-A0A8H5NW45-F1
#
_entry.id   AF-A0A8H5NW45-F1
#
_cell.length_a   1.000
_cell.length_b   1.000
_cell.length_c   1.000
_cell.angle_alpha   90.00
_cell.angle_beta   90.00
_cell.angle_gamma   90.00
#
_symmetry.space_group_name_H-M   'P 1'
#
loop_
_entity.id
_entity.type
_entity.pdbx_description
1 polymer ?
#
loop_
_entity_poly.entity_id
_entity_poly.type
_entity_poly.pdbx_seq_one_letter_code
_entity_poly.pdbx_strand_id
1 'polypeptide(L)'
;MRFTHPALLLALCQIASASPCKPSSSVTSRAPTSTENESASSATEISTAISGETGSSTVSHDTTLTASETISTSDLSVSTTLVSTSSAEPTTTLETTTTLEATTTIEATTDLSTPVDETTTTFESETSATLISTTTAEASTTTAAEPEIPSNRILNPGFEDALVYPWESMAGSLGKISSGAHSGSQAGSFAGNTPMSAMQGVRQFIEPTWITPGKSYKFSAWVKLTMTVGCGSPTIVCGHGMGQGATGLGGTIEQTGDYSLASVTCSWTQAQWEARPSVQVRGYCTNLSFFVDDATLEEVETLG
;
A
#
# COMPACT_ATOMS: atom_id res chain seq x y z
N MET A 1 -51.79 -14.21 20.04
CA MET A 1 -52.89 -13.55 19.31
C MET A 1 -52.42 -13.29 17.89
N ARG A 2 -53.27 -13.45 16.86
CA ARG A 2 -52.88 -13.19 15.47
C ARG A 2 -53.12 -11.72 15.15
N PHE A 3 -52.14 -11.04 14.55
CA PHE A 3 -52.35 -9.83 13.77
C PHE A 3 -51.81 -10.03 12.36
N THR A 4 -52.54 -9.48 11.40
CA THR A 4 -52.31 -9.55 9.94
C THR A 4 -52.63 -8.18 9.35
N HIS A 5 -52.25 -7.95 8.09
CA HIS A 5 -52.56 -6.78 7.25
C HIS A 5 -51.59 -5.57 7.38
N PRO A 6 -51.40 -4.75 6.31
CA PRO A 6 -50.18 -4.92 5.50
C PRO A 6 -49.59 -3.59 4.94
N ALA A 7 -48.78 -3.71 3.89
CA ALA A 7 -48.70 -2.80 2.75
C ALA A 7 -48.03 -1.41 2.90
N LEU A 8 -46.90 -1.31 2.18
CA LEU A 8 -46.67 -0.34 1.10
C LEU A 8 -46.37 1.12 1.46
N LEU A 9 -45.11 1.51 1.20
CA LEU A 9 -44.78 2.76 0.52
C LEU A 9 -43.36 2.65 -0.09
N LEU A 10 -43.29 2.44 -1.41
CA LEU A 10 -42.07 2.72 -2.17
C LEU A 10 -41.99 4.23 -2.39
N ALA A 11 -40.84 4.84 -2.08
CA ALA A 11 -40.51 6.20 -2.50
C ALA A 11 -39.23 6.17 -3.36
N LEU A 12 -39.39 6.29 -4.68
CA LEU A 12 -38.26 6.49 -5.59
C LEU A 12 -37.83 7.96 -5.53
N CYS A 13 -36.66 8.24 -4.95
CA CYS A 13 -35.95 9.50 -5.19
C CYS A 13 -34.95 9.30 -6.33
N GLN A 14 -35.38 9.62 -7.55
CA GLN A 14 -34.53 9.75 -8.74
C GLN A 14 -34.59 11.21 -9.19
N ILE A 15 -33.55 11.98 -8.90
CA ILE A 15 -33.37 13.34 -9.44
C ILE A 15 -31.96 13.44 -10.04
N ALA A 16 -31.83 12.99 -11.28
CA ALA A 16 -30.63 13.20 -12.08
C ALA A 16 -30.73 14.55 -12.80
N SER A 17 -30.09 15.58 -12.24
CA SER A 17 -29.97 16.90 -12.89
C SER A 17 -28.71 16.96 -13.74
N ALA A 18 -28.81 16.56 -15.01
CA ALA A 18 -27.74 16.75 -15.99
C ALA A 18 -27.80 18.18 -16.57
N SER A 19 -26.86 19.04 -16.20
CA SER A 19 -26.69 20.36 -16.84
C SER A 19 -25.80 20.27 -18.09
N PRO A 20 -26.18 20.87 -19.23
CA PRO A 20 -25.35 20.85 -20.43
C PRO A 20 -24.20 21.87 -20.32
N CYS A 21 -22.95 21.38 -20.26
CA CYS A 21 -21.77 22.21 -20.41
C CYS A 21 -21.65 22.75 -21.84
N LYS A 22 -21.59 24.08 -21.99
CA LYS A 22 -21.33 24.78 -23.25
C LYS A 22 -19.82 25.00 -23.42
N PRO A 23 -19.19 24.54 -24.51
CA PRO A 23 -17.80 24.91 -24.79
C PRO A 23 -17.75 26.37 -25.24
N SER A 24 -16.84 27.14 -24.63
CA SER A 24 -16.57 28.53 -25.03
C SER A 24 -15.09 28.66 -25.37
N SER A 25 -14.78 28.55 -26.67
CA SER A 25 -13.44 28.80 -27.18
C SER A 25 -13.17 30.31 -27.21
N SER A 26 -12.11 30.77 -26.53
CA SER A 26 -11.58 32.13 -26.70
C SER A 26 -10.13 32.09 -27.16
N VAL A 27 -9.88 32.71 -28.30
CA VAL A 27 -8.57 32.87 -28.92
C VAL A 27 -7.73 33.84 -28.08
N THR A 28 -6.52 33.44 -27.67
CA THR A 28 -5.52 34.38 -27.14
C THR A 28 -4.69 34.95 -28.29
N SER A 29 -4.92 36.23 -28.60
CA SER A 29 -4.11 36.99 -29.57
C SER A 29 -2.77 37.42 -28.98
N ARG A 30 -1.73 37.34 -29.79
CA ARG A 30 -0.35 37.76 -29.47
C ARG A 30 -0.11 39.17 -30.03
N ALA A 31 0.29 40.12 -29.19
CA ALA A 31 0.95 41.36 -29.60
C ALA A 31 1.85 41.90 -28.46
N PRO A 32 3.08 42.38 -28.73
CA PRO A 32 3.97 42.95 -27.72
C PRO A 32 3.93 44.49 -27.71
N THR A 33 4.24 45.11 -26.57
CA THR A 33 4.72 46.51 -26.51
C THR A 33 5.78 46.65 -25.40
N SER A 34 6.82 47.42 -25.73
CA SER A 34 7.94 47.80 -24.87
C SER A 34 7.57 48.83 -23.79
N THR A 35 8.47 49.05 -22.81
CA THR A 35 9.25 50.31 -22.67
C THR A 35 10.31 50.14 -21.57
N GLU A 36 11.44 50.82 -21.74
CA GLU A 36 12.61 50.77 -20.85
C GLU A 36 12.37 51.49 -19.49
N ASN A 37 13.22 51.20 -18.49
CA ASN A 37 14.12 52.24 -17.98
C ASN A 37 15.33 51.70 -17.19
N GLU A 38 16.42 52.47 -17.22
CA GLU A 38 17.59 52.41 -16.30
C GLU A 38 17.19 52.53 -14.82
N SER A 39 18.00 52.24 -13.79
CA SER A 39 19.46 52.08 -13.66
C SER A 39 19.74 51.16 -12.42
N ALA A 40 20.95 50.82 -11.92
CA ALA A 40 22.30 51.38 -12.10
C ALA A 40 23.41 50.30 -11.90
N SER A 41 24.63 50.72 -11.53
CA SER A 41 25.87 49.93 -11.45
C SER A 41 26.28 49.51 -10.02
N SER A 42 26.98 48.37 -9.91
CA SER A 42 28.21 48.27 -9.10
C SER A 42 29.11 47.15 -9.64
N ALA A 43 30.40 47.46 -9.82
CA ALA A 43 31.39 46.58 -10.42
C ALA A 43 32.22 45.82 -9.36
N THR A 44 32.85 44.72 -9.77
CA THR A 44 34.22 44.36 -9.37
C THR A 44 34.81 43.42 -10.42
N GLU A 45 35.93 43.81 -11.01
CA GLU A 45 36.71 42.97 -11.95
C GLU A 45 37.71 42.10 -11.18
N ILE A 46 37.96 40.88 -11.67
CA ILE A 46 39.30 40.26 -11.58
C ILE A 46 39.61 39.63 -12.94
N SER A 47 40.62 40.18 -13.60
CA SER A 47 41.21 39.66 -14.85
C SER A 47 42.08 38.44 -14.60
N THR A 48 42.24 37.58 -15.61
CA THR A 48 43.55 37.26 -16.24
C THR A 48 43.31 36.46 -17.52
N ALA A 49 43.88 36.93 -18.63
CA ALA A 49 43.91 36.22 -19.90
C ALA A 49 45.26 35.49 -20.10
N ILE A 50 45.33 34.58 -21.07
CA ILE A 50 46.47 34.44 -22.01
C ILE A 50 46.01 33.60 -23.23
N SER A 51 46.50 33.99 -24.41
CA SER A 51 46.03 33.56 -25.73
C SER A 51 46.63 32.24 -26.24
N GLY A 52 46.03 31.69 -27.31
CA GLY A 52 46.52 30.52 -28.06
C GLY A 52 45.87 30.35 -29.44
N GLU A 53 46.19 31.23 -30.38
CA GLU A 53 46.02 31.11 -31.85
C GLU A 53 46.59 29.77 -32.40
N THR A 54 46.28 29.22 -33.60
CA THR A 54 45.62 29.72 -34.84
C THR A 54 45.22 28.55 -35.77
N GLY A 55 44.35 28.80 -36.77
CA GLY A 55 44.35 28.09 -38.08
C GLY A 55 43.35 26.92 -38.23
N SER A 56 42.21 27.09 -38.93
CA SER A 56 42.04 27.17 -40.40
C SER A 56 42.25 25.85 -41.16
N SER A 57 41.16 25.26 -41.68
CA SER A 57 40.82 25.41 -43.10
C SER A 57 39.49 24.72 -43.49
N THR A 58 38.88 25.26 -44.53
CA THR A 58 37.61 24.85 -45.15
C THR A 58 37.73 23.58 -46.01
N VAL A 59 36.60 22.91 -46.29
CA VAL A 59 36.04 22.72 -47.64
C VAL A 59 34.69 21.99 -47.55
N SER A 60 33.68 22.51 -48.26
CA SER A 60 32.38 21.86 -48.46
C SER A 60 32.42 20.94 -49.68
N HIS A 61 31.61 19.89 -49.70
CA HIS A 61 30.87 19.54 -50.92
C HIS A 61 29.50 18.93 -50.62
N ASP A 62 28.49 19.57 -51.18
CA ASP A 62 27.11 19.09 -51.37
C ASP A 62 27.06 18.12 -52.58
N THR A 63 26.07 17.21 -52.66
CA THR A 63 25.47 16.64 -53.90
C THR A 63 24.57 15.39 -53.67
N THR A 64 23.26 15.63 -53.76
CA THR A 64 22.16 14.78 -54.33
C THR A 64 21.60 13.51 -53.68
N LEU A 65 20.26 13.48 -53.76
CA LEU A 65 19.28 12.40 -53.57
C LEU A 65 19.46 11.21 -54.55
N THR A 66 19.07 10.01 -54.12
CA THR A 66 18.35 9.03 -54.98
C THR A 66 17.48 8.12 -54.11
N ALA A 67 16.26 7.82 -54.54
CA ALA A 67 15.36 6.85 -53.90
C ALA A 67 15.31 5.54 -54.70
N SER A 68 15.05 4.41 -54.04
CA SER A 68 14.53 3.19 -54.68
C SER A 68 13.79 2.33 -53.68
N GLU A 69 12.62 1.83 -54.08
CA GLU A 69 11.74 0.95 -53.31
C GLU A 69 11.90 -0.51 -53.78
N THR A 70 11.63 -1.46 -52.88
CA THR A 70 11.40 -2.91 -53.17
C THR A 70 12.60 -3.66 -53.79
N ILE A 71 12.85 -4.94 -53.54
CA ILE A 71 11.96 -6.09 -53.38
C ILE A 71 12.49 -6.99 -52.26
N SER A 72 11.62 -7.61 -51.47
CA SER A 72 11.97 -8.78 -50.64
C SER A 72 11.12 -9.96 -51.07
N THR A 73 11.78 -11.01 -51.57
CA THR A 73 11.15 -12.23 -52.05
C THR A 73 10.80 -13.15 -50.87
N SER A 74 9.56 -13.62 -50.86
CA SER A 74 9.12 -14.70 -49.97
C SER A 74 9.80 -16.00 -50.36
N ASP A 75 10.26 -16.79 -49.37
CA ASP A 75 10.47 -18.22 -49.55
C ASP A 75 9.68 -19.05 -48.54
N LEU A 76 8.72 -19.78 -49.10
CA LEU A 76 8.20 -21.06 -48.64
C LEU A 76 9.38 -22.07 -48.48
N SER A 77 9.32 -23.19 -47.75
CA SER A 77 8.42 -23.68 -46.69
C SER A 77 8.78 -25.14 -46.35
N VAL A 78 8.46 -25.57 -45.12
CA VAL A 78 7.87 -26.91 -44.83
C VAL A 78 8.77 -28.18 -44.86
N SER A 79 8.80 -28.86 -43.70
CA SER A 79 8.89 -30.32 -43.49
C SER A 79 10.24 -31.03 -43.73
N THR A 80 10.56 -32.17 -43.07
CA THR A 80 9.75 -33.09 -42.22
C THR A 80 10.62 -34.01 -41.34
N THR A 81 9.99 -34.75 -40.41
CA THR A 81 10.33 -36.14 -39.96
C THR A 81 11.66 -36.39 -39.20
N LEU A 82 11.79 -37.28 -38.20
CA LEU A 82 10.87 -38.21 -37.47
C LEU A 82 11.58 -38.71 -36.16
N VAL A 83 10.80 -38.93 -35.07
CA VAL A 83 10.72 -40.14 -34.19
C VAL A 83 12.04 -40.87 -33.77
N SER A 84 12.33 -41.22 -32.50
CA SER A 84 11.53 -42.13 -31.65
C SER A 84 11.99 -42.33 -30.18
N THR A 85 11.02 -42.63 -29.28
CA THR A 85 11.03 -43.60 -28.12
C THR A 85 12.17 -43.72 -27.08
N SER A 86 11.80 -43.55 -25.81
CA SER A 86 11.96 -44.50 -24.66
C SER A 86 11.39 -43.82 -23.38
N SER A 87 10.49 -44.33 -22.54
CA SER A 87 9.88 -45.66 -22.25
C SER A 87 10.69 -46.64 -21.38
N ALA A 88 10.83 -46.33 -20.08
CA ALA A 88 10.94 -47.33 -19.00
C ALA A 88 10.33 -46.80 -17.68
N GLU A 89 9.81 -47.71 -16.86
CA GLU A 89 8.99 -47.45 -15.65
C GLU A 89 9.79 -47.70 -14.34
N PRO A 90 9.21 -47.66 -13.11
CA PRO A 90 9.94 -47.23 -11.91
C PRO A 90 10.69 -48.33 -11.15
N THR A 91 11.57 -47.91 -10.23
CA THR A 91 12.14 -48.78 -9.19
C THR A 91 12.06 -48.17 -7.80
N THR A 92 11.52 -48.97 -6.87
CA THR A 92 11.41 -48.75 -5.42
C THR A 92 12.74 -49.03 -4.70
N THR A 93 12.93 -48.45 -3.49
CA THR A 93 13.66 -48.93 -2.27
C THR A 93 13.94 -47.65 -1.44
N LEU A 94 13.32 -47.36 -0.27
CA LEU A 94 13.13 -48.07 1.00
C LEU A 94 14.36 -48.05 1.94
N GLU A 95 14.48 -46.97 2.73
CA GLU A 95 15.11 -46.84 4.08
C GLU A 95 14.59 -45.51 4.70
N THR A 96 14.54 -45.22 6.01
CA THR A 96 14.36 -46.02 7.24
C THR A 96 13.79 -45.06 8.32
N THR A 97 13.00 -45.58 9.25
CA THR A 97 12.33 -44.88 10.36
C THR A 97 13.21 -43.94 11.19
N THR A 98 12.67 -42.79 11.61
CA THR A 98 12.86 -42.26 12.98
C THR A 98 11.60 -41.50 13.42
N THR A 99 10.97 -41.97 14.48
CA THR A 99 9.78 -41.35 15.09
C THR A 99 10.19 -40.74 16.43
N LEU A 100 9.87 -39.47 16.65
CA LEU A 100 9.82 -38.88 17.99
C LEU A 100 8.57 -38.00 18.12
N GLU A 101 7.52 -38.60 18.65
CA GLU A 101 6.46 -37.85 19.34
C GLU A 101 6.91 -37.66 20.79
N ALA A 102 6.80 -36.43 21.29
CA ALA A 102 6.93 -36.13 22.72
C ALA A 102 5.55 -35.71 23.25
N THR A 103 4.71 -36.71 23.54
CA THR A 103 3.47 -36.52 24.30
C THR A 103 3.79 -36.22 25.76
N THR A 104 3.32 -35.09 26.27
CA THR A 104 3.34 -34.80 27.72
C THR A 104 1.91 -34.87 28.25
N THR A 105 1.52 -36.06 28.69
CA THR A 105 0.24 -36.30 29.35
C THR A 105 0.39 -36.02 30.85
N ILE A 106 -0.56 -35.27 31.43
CA ILE A 106 -0.76 -35.21 32.89
C ILE A 106 -2.24 -35.50 33.16
N GLU A 107 -2.51 -36.74 33.55
CA GLU A 107 -3.69 -37.11 34.34
C GLU A 107 -3.34 -36.87 35.85
N ALA A 108 -4.23 -36.88 36.84
CA ALA A 108 -5.66 -37.17 36.91
C ALA A 108 -6.25 -36.60 38.22
N THR A 109 -7.59 -36.55 38.34
CA THR A 109 -8.37 -36.63 39.64
C THR A 109 -8.13 -35.52 40.68
N THR A 110 -9.00 -35.12 41.64
CA THR A 110 -10.37 -35.45 42.12
C THR A 110 -10.85 -34.21 42.94
N ASP A 111 -12.09 -34.00 43.38
CA ASP A 111 -13.33 -34.81 43.38
C ASP A 111 -14.60 -33.91 43.35
N LEU A 112 -15.78 -34.54 43.38
CA LEU A 112 -17.09 -33.96 43.62
C LEU A 112 -17.34 -33.74 45.14
N SER A 113 -17.90 -32.58 45.55
CA SER A 113 -18.93 -32.48 46.61
C SER A 113 -19.42 -31.04 46.85
N THR A 114 -20.71 -30.82 46.66
CA THR A 114 -21.47 -29.83 47.45
C THR A 114 -21.69 -30.37 48.86
N PRO A 115 -21.89 -29.48 49.86
CA PRO A 115 -23.10 -29.66 50.65
C PRO A 115 -23.87 -28.36 50.90
N VAL A 116 -25.19 -28.53 50.99
CA VAL A 116 -26.13 -27.66 51.71
C VAL A 116 -26.02 -28.04 53.19
N ASP A 117 -25.95 -27.08 54.12
CA ASP A 117 -27.11 -26.72 54.98
C ASP A 117 -26.82 -25.58 55.97
N GLU A 118 -27.88 -24.99 56.52
CA GLU A 118 -27.83 -24.12 57.69
C GLU A 118 -27.44 -24.90 58.96
N THR A 119 -26.65 -24.31 59.85
CA THR A 119 -27.03 -24.36 61.28
C THR A 119 -26.45 -23.21 62.08
N THR A 120 -27.30 -22.61 62.92
CA THR A 120 -26.95 -21.61 63.90
C THR A 120 -26.21 -22.27 65.07
N THR A 121 -25.10 -21.70 65.56
CA THR A 121 -24.67 -21.96 66.95
C THR A 121 -23.95 -20.74 67.53
N THR A 122 -24.53 -20.18 68.58
CA THR A 122 -23.98 -19.08 69.37
C THR A 122 -22.92 -19.61 70.34
N PHE A 123 -21.77 -18.95 70.43
CA PHE A 123 -20.90 -19.00 71.61
C PHE A 123 -20.37 -17.60 71.91
N GLU A 124 -20.46 -17.20 73.18
CA GLU A 124 -19.96 -15.92 73.71
C GLU A 124 -18.51 -16.06 74.21
N SER A 125 -17.82 -14.92 74.28
CA SER A 125 -16.57 -14.69 75.04
C SER A 125 -15.31 -15.45 74.54
N GLU A 126 -14.12 -14.87 74.46
CA GLU A 126 -13.52 -13.88 75.37
C GLU A 126 -12.68 -12.81 74.65
N THR A 127 -12.41 -11.73 75.39
CA THR A 127 -11.63 -10.57 74.95
C THR A 127 -10.13 -10.88 74.89
N SER A 128 -9.51 -10.72 73.72
CA SER A 128 -8.06 -10.57 73.64
C SER A 128 -7.67 -9.60 72.53
N ALA A 129 -7.25 -8.39 72.92
CA ALA A 129 -6.97 -7.29 72.02
C ALA A 129 -5.64 -7.50 71.27
N THR A 130 -5.69 -8.13 70.11
CA THR A 130 -4.55 -8.19 69.19
C THR A 130 -4.56 -6.93 68.32
N LEU A 131 -3.55 -6.08 68.50
CA LEU A 131 -3.32 -4.92 67.64
C LEU A 131 -2.83 -5.39 66.26
N ILE A 132 -3.77 -5.64 65.35
CA ILE A 132 -3.46 -5.84 63.93
C ILE A 132 -3.03 -4.49 63.38
N SER A 133 -1.72 -4.29 63.20
CA SER A 133 -1.19 -3.12 62.50
C SER A 133 -1.63 -3.17 61.04
N THR A 134 -2.67 -2.41 60.71
CA THR A 134 -3.12 -2.22 59.33
C THR A 134 -2.04 -1.47 58.54
N THR A 135 -1.13 -2.20 57.90
CA THR A 135 -0.24 -1.64 56.89
C THR A 135 -1.09 -1.26 55.69
N THR A 136 -1.52 0.00 55.63
CA THR A 136 -2.10 0.60 54.44
C THR A 136 -1.09 0.43 53.31
N ALA A 137 -1.38 -0.45 52.36
CA ALA A 137 -0.64 -0.51 51.11
C ALA A 137 -0.84 0.83 50.40
N GLU A 138 0.23 1.63 50.27
CA GLU A 138 0.18 2.81 49.43
C GLU A 138 -0.22 2.38 48.01
N ALA A 139 -1.28 3.01 47.49
CA ALA A 139 -1.74 2.73 46.14
C ALA A 139 -0.65 3.18 45.17
N SER A 140 0.13 2.21 44.66
CA SER A 140 1.16 2.45 43.65
C SER A 140 0.50 3.00 42.40
N THR A 141 0.54 4.32 42.24
CA THR A 141 0.08 5.02 41.04
C THR A 141 0.92 4.60 39.86
N THR A 142 0.42 3.61 39.14
CA THR A 142 0.99 3.18 37.86
C THR A 142 0.64 4.24 36.83
N THR A 143 1.49 5.27 36.71
CA THR A 143 1.40 6.24 35.63
C THR A 143 1.58 5.50 34.31
N ALA A 144 0.49 5.26 33.59
CA ALA A 144 0.55 4.73 32.24
C ALA A 144 1.32 5.74 31.38
N ALA A 145 2.44 5.29 30.78
CA ALA A 145 3.14 6.09 29.80
C ALA A 145 2.22 6.34 28.59
N GLU A 146 2.27 7.55 28.05
CA GLU A 146 1.53 7.89 26.84
C GLU A 146 2.07 7.03 25.67
N PRO A 147 1.21 6.43 24.82
CA PRO A 147 1.67 5.55 23.76
C PRO A 147 2.55 6.31 22.75
N GLU A 148 3.79 5.84 22.57
CA GLU A 148 4.69 6.42 21.57
C GLU A 148 4.12 6.23 20.16
N ILE A 149 3.89 7.34 19.46
CA ILE A 149 3.43 7.33 18.08
C ILE A 149 4.66 7.28 17.16
N PRO A 150 4.80 6.28 16.27
CA PRO A 150 5.96 6.17 15.41
C PRO A 150 6.01 7.30 14.37
N SER A 151 7.22 7.66 13.92
CA SER A 151 7.42 8.67 12.88
C SER A 151 6.78 8.22 11.56
N ASN A 152 7.16 7.04 11.07
CA ASN A 152 6.47 6.34 10.00
C ASN A 152 5.38 5.44 10.59
N ARG A 153 4.13 5.62 10.14
CA ARG A 153 2.95 4.86 10.61
C ARG A 153 2.69 3.59 9.79
N ILE A 154 3.57 3.27 8.85
CA ILE A 154 3.58 2.01 8.11
C ILE A 154 4.50 1.01 8.81
N LEU A 155 3.96 -0.16 9.14
CA LEU A 155 4.71 -1.31 9.60
C LEU A 155 5.29 -2.09 8.42
N ASN A 156 6.46 -2.69 8.58
CA ASN A 156 7.15 -3.44 7.53
C ASN A 156 7.18 -2.70 6.17
N PRO A 157 7.70 -1.45 6.12
CA PRO A 157 7.53 -0.57 4.97
C PRO A 157 8.29 -1.02 3.71
N GLY A 158 9.40 -1.76 3.88
CA GLY A 158 10.21 -2.33 2.81
C GLY A 158 10.24 -3.86 2.77
N PHE A 159 9.29 -4.54 3.43
CA PHE A 159 9.15 -6.01 3.37
C PHE A 159 10.36 -6.83 3.85
N GLU A 160 11.27 -6.24 4.63
CA GLU A 160 12.46 -6.92 5.20
C GLU A 160 12.12 -7.91 6.33
N ASP A 161 10.95 -7.78 6.98
CA ASP A 161 10.53 -8.70 8.04
C ASP A 161 10.28 -10.11 7.49
N ALA A 162 10.35 -11.13 8.36
CA ALA A 162 10.19 -12.54 7.96
C ALA A 162 8.89 -12.83 7.17
N LEU A 163 7.81 -12.09 7.43
CA LEU A 163 6.50 -12.18 6.78
C LEU A 163 6.13 -10.87 6.08
N VAL A 164 5.16 -10.89 5.15
CA VAL A 164 4.57 -9.67 4.56
C VAL A 164 3.62 -8.92 5.50
N TYR A 165 3.28 -9.51 6.66
CA TYR A 165 2.40 -8.91 7.66
C TYR A 165 2.96 -7.53 8.10
N PRO A 166 2.11 -6.51 8.33
CA PRO A 166 0.64 -6.50 8.31
C PRO A 166 0.02 -6.13 6.95
N TRP A 167 0.74 -6.23 5.85
CA TRP A 167 0.16 -6.03 4.52
C TRP A 167 -0.78 -7.18 4.14
N GLU A 168 -1.94 -6.84 3.60
CA GLU A 168 -2.96 -7.75 3.10
C GLU A 168 -3.11 -7.62 1.58
N SER A 169 -3.37 -8.73 0.90
CA SER A 169 -3.89 -8.72 -0.48
C SER A 169 -5.40 -8.46 -0.48
N MET A 170 -5.88 -7.60 -1.38
CA MET A 170 -7.32 -7.34 -1.55
C MET A 170 -7.99 -8.29 -2.54
N ALA A 171 -7.29 -8.65 -3.63
CA ALA A 171 -7.71 -9.65 -4.61
C ALA A 171 -6.51 -10.05 -5.48
N GLY A 172 -5.79 -11.11 -5.10
CA GLY A 172 -4.55 -11.54 -5.74
C GLY A 172 -3.61 -12.20 -4.74
N SER A 173 -2.34 -12.35 -5.10
CA SER A 173 -1.29 -12.86 -4.22
C SER A 173 -0.31 -11.74 -3.85
N LEU A 174 0.06 -11.69 -2.57
CA LEU A 174 1.13 -10.85 -2.04
C LEU A 174 2.23 -11.76 -1.47
N GLY A 175 3.47 -11.50 -1.87
CA GLY A 175 4.67 -12.18 -1.36
C GLY A 175 5.84 -11.21 -1.26
N LYS A 176 7.05 -11.75 -1.13
CA LYS A 176 8.31 -10.99 -1.12
C LYS A 176 9.17 -11.38 -2.33
N ILE A 177 9.97 -10.44 -2.83
CA ILE A 177 10.96 -10.68 -3.88
C ILE A 177 12.28 -9.99 -3.53
N SER A 178 13.42 -10.62 -3.78
CA SER A 178 14.75 -10.03 -3.54
C SER A 178 15.37 -9.37 -4.78
N SER A 179 15.10 -9.89 -5.98
CA SER A 179 15.61 -9.34 -7.25
C SER A 179 14.85 -8.08 -7.73
N GLY A 180 14.00 -7.51 -6.89
CA GLY A 180 13.10 -6.41 -7.24
C GLY A 180 13.02 -5.33 -6.16
N ALA A 181 13.94 -5.31 -5.20
CA ALA A 181 14.02 -4.31 -4.15
C ALA A 181 14.36 -2.91 -4.72
N HIS A 182 13.78 -1.85 -4.15
CA HIS A 182 14.16 -0.46 -4.37
C HIS A 182 15.26 -0.05 -3.38
N SER A 183 15.08 -0.40 -2.10
CA SER A 183 16.12 -0.32 -1.07
C SER A 183 16.24 -1.64 -0.32
N GLY A 184 17.20 -1.76 0.62
CA GLY A 184 17.36 -2.98 1.40
C GLY A 184 17.72 -4.23 0.58
N SER A 185 17.00 -5.32 0.82
CA SER A 185 17.22 -6.65 0.25
C SER A 185 15.95 -7.32 -0.30
N GLN A 186 14.77 -6.79 0.01
CA GLN A 186 13.46 -7.33 -0.34
C GLN A 186 12.52 -6.20 -0.83
N ALA A 187 11.45 -6.58 -1.53
CA ALA A 187 10.29 -5.72 -1.74
C ALA A 187 9.01 -6.57 -1.72
N GLY A 188 7.87 -5.90 -1.51
CA GLY A 188 6.55 -6.51 -1.59
C GLY A 188 6.21 -6.78 -3.05
N SER A 189 5.93 -8.03 -3.40
CA SER A 189 5.53 -8.43 -4.76
C SER A 189 4.05 -8.77 -4.79
N PHE A 190 3.29 -8.04 -5.61
CA PHE A 190 1.88 -8.30 -5.86
C PHE A 190 1.66 -8.82 -7.28
N ALA A 191 0.80 -9.83 -7.41
CA ALA A 191 0.25 -10.25 -8.69
C ALA A 191 -1.23 -10.66 -8.55
N GLY A 192 -2.07 -10.17 -9.46
CA GLY A 192 -3.49 -10.52 -9.50
C GLY A 192 -4.05 -10.55 -10.92
N ASN A 193 -5.07 -11.38 -11.09
CA ASN A 193 -5.84 -11.55 -12.32
C ASN A 193 -7.32 -11.57 -11.93
N THR A 194 -8.05 -10.52 -12.27
CA THR A 194 -9.45 -10.30 -11.84
C THR A 194 -10.26 -9.71 -12.99
N PRO A 195 -11.60 -9.80 -13.01
CA PRO A 195 -12.41 -8.99 -13.92
C PRO A 195 -12.13 -7.48 -13.70
N MET A 196 -12.23 -6.65 -14.74
CA MET A 196 -12.04 -5.19 -14.64
C MET A 196 -12.99 -4.49 -13.64
N SER A 197 -14.10 -5.13 -13.27
CA SER A 197 -15.05 -4.64 -12.26
C SER A 197 -14.59 -4.90 -10.82
N ALA A 198 -13.58 -5.74 -10.61
CA ALA A 198 -13.01 -6.04 -9.31
C ALA A 198 -11.70 -5.25 -9.13
N MET A 199 -11.56 -4.65 -7.95
CA MET A 199 -10.33 -3.97 -7.56
C MET A 199 -9.35 -4.98 -6.97
N GLN A 200 -8.10 -4.84 -7.36
CA GLN A 200 -6.99 -5.68 -6.93
C GLN A 200 -5.79 -4.84 -6.48
N GLY A 201 -4.89 -5.45 -5.71
CA GLY A 201 -3.73 -4.80 -5.11
C GLY A 201 -3.54 -5.16 -3.64
N VAL A 202 -2.80 -4.32 -2.92
CA VAL A 202 -2.43 -4.52 -1.51
C VAL A 202 -2.92 -3.37 -0.63
N ARG A 203 -3.12 -3.65 0.66
CA ARG A 203 -3.42 -2.66 1.68
C ARG A 203 -2.69 -2.93 2.97
N GLN A 204 -2.54 -1.91 3.80
CA GLN A 204 -2.22 -2.04 5.21
C GLN A 204 -3.26 -1.26 6.02
N PHE A 205 -3.81 -1.88 7.07
CA PHE A 205 -4.60 -1.15 8.06
C PHE A 205 -3.66 -0.38 8.99
N ILE A 206 -3.97 0.89 9.22
CA ILE A 206 -3.19 1.74 10.13
C ILE A 206 -3.77 1.59 11.53
N GLU A 207 -2.91 1.47 12.53
CA GLU A 207 -3.31 1.44 13.93
C GLU A 207 -4.03 2.76 14.30
N PRO A 208 -5.32 2.71 14.71
CA PRO A 208 -6.10 3.93 14.94
C PRO A 208 -5.48 4.89 15.96
N THR A 209 -4.72 4.41 16.95
CA THR A 209 -4.06 5.28 17.94
C THR A 209 -2.93 6.14 17.36
N TRP A 210 -2.43 5.84 16.15
CA TRP A 210 -1.33 6.61 15.54
C TRP A 210 -1.79 7.80 14.68
N ILE A 211 -3.09 7.89 14.36
CA ILE A 211 -3.63 8.97 13.54
C ILE A 211 -4.83 9.64 14.20
N THR A 212 -4.94 10.96 14.02
CA THR A 212 -6.07 11.75 14.52
C THR A 212 -7.11 11.96 13.41
N PRO A 213 -8.41 11.71 13.66
CA PRO A 213 -9.48 12.09 12.73
C PRO A 213 -9.40 13.57 12.33
N GLY A 214 -9.61 13.85 11.04
CA GLY A 214 -9.53 15.20 10.46
C GLY A 214 -8.12 15.68 10.13
N LYS A 215 -7.05 15.18 10.77
CA LYS A 215 -5.67 15.55 10.43
C LYS A 215 -5.23 15.03 9.05
N SER A 216 -4.30 15.75 8.44
CA SER A 216 -3.71 15.41 7.15
C SER A 216 -2.44 14.59 7.32
N TYR A 217 -2.33 13.51 6.55
CA TYR A 217 -1.17 12.62 6.49
C TYR A 217 -0.78 12.39 5.02
N LYS A 218 0.51 12.31 4.72
CA LYS A 218 1.00 11.95 3.38
C LYS A 218 1.36 10.47 3.38
N PHE A 219 0.68 9.70 2.54
CA PHE A 219 1.08 8.34 2.20
C PHE A 219 1.97 8.37 0.95
N SER A 220 3.12 7.71 1.00
CA SER A 220 4.02 7.51 -0.14
C SER A 220 4.46 6.05 -0.21
N ALA A 221 4.78 5.58 -1.41
CA ALA A 221 5.54 4.33 -1.60
C ALA A 221 6.27 4.38 -2.94
N TRP A 222 7.40 3.69 -3.02
CA TRP A 222 8.05 3.42 -4.29
C TRP A 222 7.36 2.22 -4.95
N VAL A 223 6.84 2.42 -6.16
CA VAL A 223 6.10 1.38 -6.89
C VAL A 223 6.68 1.18 -8.29
N LYS A 224 6.95 -0.08 -8.63
CA LYS A 224 7.38 -0.52 -9.96
C LYS A 224 6.30 -1.40 -10.57
N LEU A 225 5.59 -0.87 -11.57
CA LEU A 225 4.59 -1.64 -12.31
C LEU A 225 5.29 -2.64 -13.24
N THR A 226 5.01 -3.93 -13.09
CA THR A 226 5.63 -5.02 -13.86
C THR A 226 4.70 -5.62 -14.90
N MET A 227 3.38 -5.53 -14.69
CA MET A 227 2.37 -5.88 -15.69
C MET A 227 1.08 -5.08 -15.47
N THR A 228 0.57 -4.47 -16.55
CA THR A 228 -0.72 -3.76 -16.56
C THR A 228 -1.51 -4.18 -17.81
N VAL A 229 -2.63 -4.87 -17.64
CA VAL A 229 -3.52 -5.30 -18.74
C VAL A 229 -4.94 -4.91 -18.42
N GLY A 230 -5.59 -4.15 -19.32
CA GLY A 230 -6.97 -3.68 -19.12
C GLY A 230 -7.13 -2.73 -17.92
N CYS A 231 -6.06 -2.01 -17.55
CA CYS A 231 -6.06 -1.13 -16.39
C CYS A 231 -6.71 0.23 -16.68
N GLY A 232 -7.69 0.62 -15.87
CA GLY A 232 -7.79 2.02 -15.45
C GLY A 232 -6.63 2.31 -14.50
N SER A 233 -5.90 3.41 -14.72
CA SER A 233 -4.59 3.71 -14.11
C SER A 233 -4.43 3.21 -12.67
N PRO A 234 -3.40 2.40 -12.36
CA PRO A 234 -3.09 2.03 -10.98
C PRO A 234 -2.85 3.27 -10.12
N THR A 235 -3.30 3.23 -8.87
CA THR A 235 -3.28 4.36 -7.93
C THR A 235 -2.79 3.94 -6.55
N ILE A 236 -2.20 4.91 -5.86
CA ILE A 236 -1.97 4.87 -4.41
C ILE A 236 -3.12 5.66 -3.74
N VAL A 237 -3.75 5.09 -2.71
CA VAL A 237 -4.89 5.75 -2.03
C VAL A 237 -4.83 5.53 -0.51
N CYS A 238 -5.56 6.35 0.21
CA CYS A 238 -6.05 6.01 1.54
C CYS A 238 -7.51 5.56 1.47
N GLY A 239 -7.85 4.57 2.29
CA GLY A 239 -9.18 3.97 2.37
C GLY A 239 -9.56 3.63 3.80
N HIS A 240 -10.64 2.89 3.97
CA HIS A 240 -11.14 2.47 5.27
C HIS A 240 -11.97 1.18 5.19
N GLY A 241 -11.91 0.37 6.24
CA GLY A 241 -12.63 -0.89 6.37
C GLY A 241 -12.21 -1.95 5.37
N MET A 242 -12.96 -3.06 5.39
CA MET A 242 -12.68 -4.21 4.52
C MET A 242 -13.04 -3.96 3.05
N GLY A 243 -13.77 -2.89 2.76
CA GLY A 243 -14.36 -2.58 1.47
C GLY A 243 -13.50 -1.71 0.55
N GLN A 244 -14.16 -1.20 -0.50
CA GLN A 244 -13.54 -0.47 -1.63
C GLN A 244 -13.29 1.02 -1.35
N GLY A 245 -13.63 1.49 -0.15
CA GLY A 245 -13.65 2.91 0.21
C GLY A 245 -12.31 3.60 -0.05
N ALA A 246 -12.37 4.84 -0.54
CA ALA A 246 -11.26 5.77 -0.59
C ALA A 246 -11.66 7.05 0.15
N THR A 247 -10.73 7.70 0.83
CA THR A 247 -11.00 8.97 1.54
C THR A 247 -10.96 10.19 0.62
N GLY A 248 -10.40 10.05 -0.59
CA GLY A 248 -10.29 11.12 -1.58
C GLY A 248 -9.82 10.61 -2.94
N LEU A 249 -9.33 11.52 -3.79
CA LEU A 249 -8.67 11.16 -5.04
C LEU A 249 -7.33 10.46 -4.74
N GLY A 250 -7.00 9.45 -5.55
CA GLY A 250 -5.72 8.74 -5.45
C GLY A 250 -4.55 9.51 -6.05
N GLY A 251 -3.35 9.19 -5.59
CA GLY A 251 -2.12 9.51 -6.29
C GLY A 251 -1.93 8.58 -7.49
N THR A 252 -1.40 9.12 -8.59
CA THR A 252 -1.04 8.34 -9.79
C THR A 252 0.21 7.52 -9.54
N ILE A 253 0.27 6.30 -10.08
CA ILE A 253 1.50 5.51 -10.20
C ILE A 253 1.99 5.64 -11.65
N GLU A 254 3.25 6.02 -11.84
CA GLU A 254 3.79 6.24 -13.18
C GLU A 254 4.20 4.92 -13.85
N GLN A 255 3.92 4.79 -15.14
CA GLN A 255 4.32 3.63 -15.95
C GLN A 255 5.67 3.88 -16.62
N THR A 256 6.72 4.03 -15.81
CA THR A 256 8.10 4.29 -16.27
C THR A 256 8.83 3.01 -16.70
N GLY A 257 8.32 1.82 -16.32
CA GLY A 257 9.02 0.55 -16.44
C GLY A 257 10.03 0.28 -15.30
N ASP A 258 10.19 1.25 -14.40
CA ASP A 258 11.01 1.13 -13.20
C ASP A 258 10.24 1.63 -11.96
N TYR A 259 10.93 1.78 -10.84
CA TYR A 259 10.37 2.39 -9.64
C TYR A 259 10.00 3.87 -9.87
N SER A 260 8.82 4.24 -9.40
CA SER A 260 8.34 5.63 -9.32
C SER A 260 7.78 5.91 -7.93
N LEU A 261 8.02 7.10 -7.40
CA LEU A 261 7.48 7.52 -6.10
C LEU A 261 6.02 7.97 -6.28
N ALA A 262 5.08 7.11 -5.89
CA ALA A 262 3.67 7.47 -5.83
C ALA A 262 3.35 8.06 -4.46
N SER A 263 2.54 9.12 -4.40
CA SER A 263 2.07 9.67 -3.12
C SER A 263 0.68 10.31 -3.19
N VAL A 264 0.02 10.38 -2.03
CA VAL A 264 -1.32 10.95 -1.83
C VAL A 264 -1.42 11.56 -0.43
N THR A 265 -2.07 12.72 -0.33
CA THR A 265 -2.41 13.32 0.98
C THR A 265 -3.81 12.92 1.39
N CYS A 266 -3.95 12.50 2.64
CA CYS A 266 -5.11 11.82 3.18
C CYS A 266 -5.58 12.46 4.48
N SER A 267 -6.88 12.52 4.68
CA SER A 267 -7.50 12.74 5.98
C SER A 267 -8.65 11.74 6.14
N TRP A 268 -8.88 11.27 7.36
CA TRP A 268 -9.99 10.36 7.68
C TRP A 268 -10.97 11.08 8.58
N THR A 269 -12.26 11.08 8.24
CA THR A 269 -13.30 11.54 9.18
C THR A 269 -13.45 10.55 10.34
N GLN A 270 -14.10 10.96 11.42
CA GLN A 270 -14.36 10.10 12.59
C GLN A 270 -14.93 8.73 12.20
N ALA A 271 -15.96 8.70 11.35
CA ALA A 271 -16.59 7.46 10.90
C ALA A 271 -15.66 6.59 10.01
N GLN A 272 -14.71 7.20 9.28
CA GLN A 272 -13.74 6.47 8.46
C GLN A 272 -12.59 5.90 9.30
N TRP A 273 -12.24 6.59 10.39
CA TRP A 273 -11.28 6.12 11.39
C TRP A 273 -11.87 4.95 12.21
N GLU A 274 -13.12 5.08 12.67
CA GLU A 274 -13.86 4.00 13.34
C GLU A 274 -14.04 2.76 12.43
N ALA A 275 -14.15 2.98 11.12
CA ALA A 275 -14.21 1.91 10.12
C ALA A 275 -12.88 1.19 9.88
N ARG A 276 -11.81 1.46 10.66
CA ARG A 276 -10.40 1.04 10.45
C ARG A 276 -9.74 1.74 9.25
N PRO A 277 -8.87 2.75 9.47
CA PRO A 277 -8.15 3.44 8.39
C PRO A 277 -7.17 2.48 7.69
N SER A 278 -6.91 2.71 6.40
CA SER A 278 -5.94 1.94 5.64
C SER A 278 -5.24 2.77 4.56
N VAL A 279 -4.05 2.32 4.16
CA VAL A 279 -3.33 2.79 2.98
C VAL A 279 -3.27 1.65 1.96
N GLN A 280 -3.29 1.97 0.66
CA GLN A 280 -3.49 0.96 -0.38
C GLN A 280 -2.76 1.30 -1.69
N VAL A 281 -2.22 0.29 -2.37
CA VAL A 281 -1.70 0.35 -3.74
C VAL A 281 -2.57 -0.57 -4.59
N ARG A 282 -3.38 -0.01 -5.50
CA ARG A 282 -4.53 -0.70 -6.08
C ARG A 282 -4.90 -0.25 -7.50
N GLY A 283 -5.65 -1.09 -8.21
CA GLY A 283 -6.17 -0.75 -9.53
C GLY A 283 -7.37 -1.59 -9.95
N TYR A 284 -8.10 -1.08 -10.95
CA TYR A 284 -9.12 -1.82 -11.69
C TYR A 284 -8.49 -2.29 -13.00
N CYS A 285 -8.04 -3.54 -13.02
CA CYS A 285 -7.26 -4.14 -14.10
C CYS A 285 -7.75 -5.56 -14.37
N THR A 286 -7.52 -6.06 -15.58
CA THR A 286 -7.62 -7.49 -15.86
C THR A 286 -6.44 -8.22 -15.22
N ASN A 287 -5.21 -7.84 -15.56
CA ASN A 287 -4.01 -8.27 -14.85
C ASN A 287 -3.27 -7.05 -14.29
N LEU A 288 -2.87 -7.15 -13.02
CA LEU A 288 -2.02 -6.17 -12.35
C LEU A 288 -0.88 -6.93 -11.67
N SER A 289 0.35 -6.49 -11.90
CA SER A 289 1.50 -6.93 -11.11
C SER A 289 2.44 -5.76 -10.88
N PHE A 290 2.96 -5.67 -9.67
CA PHE A 290 3.87 -4.60 -9.27
C PHE A 290 4.75 -5.04 -8.10
N PHE A 291 5.85 -4.33 -7.92
CA PHE A 291 6.61 -4.32 -6.69
C PHE A 291 6.33 -3.02 -5.94
N VAL A 292 6.27 -3.08 -4.61
CA VAL A 292 6.07 -1.95 -3.71
C VAL A 292 7.09 -2.02 -2.58
N ASP A 293 7.67 -0.87 -2.26
CA ASP A 293 8.79 -0.76 -1.33
C ASP A 293 8.81 0.64 -0.66
N ASP A 294 9.61 0.79 0.40
CA ASP A 294 9.89 2.06 1.10
C ASP A 294 8.64 2.89 1.40
N ALA A 295 7.58 2.25 1.90
CA ALA A 295 6.30 2.90 2.15
C ALA A 295 6.33 3.80 3.41
N THR A 296 5.82 5.03 3.31
CA THR A 296 5.78 6.00 4.42
C THR A 296 4.40 6.60 4.64
N LEU A 297 4.01 6.79 5.90
CA LEU A 297 2.81 7.53 6.30
C LEU A 297 3.17 8.52 7.42
N GLU A 298 3.24 9.80 7.06
CA GLU A 298 3.76 10.89 7.88
C GLU A 298 2.70 11.97 8.07
N GLU A 299 2.70 12.68 9.20
CA GLU A 299 1.79 13.82 9.41
C GLU A 299 2.22 15.02 8.55
N VAL A 300 1.27 15.69 7.91
CA VAL A 300 1.55 16.90 7.11
C VAL A 300 1.27 18.11 7.98
N GLU A 301 2.30 18.89 8.30
CA GLU A 301 2.14 20.20 8.94
C GLU A 301 1.32 21.12 8.03
N THR A 302 0.08 21.39 8.42
CA THR A 302 -0.71 22.46 7.82
C THR A 302 -0.21 23.79 8.39
N LEU A 303 0.49 24.58 7.57
CA LEU A 303 0.73 25.99 7.86
C LEU A 303 -0.63 26.69 8.03
N GLY A 304 -0.91 27.15 9.26
CA GLY A 304 -2.15 27.85 9.65
C GLY A 304 -2.12 29.33 9.35
#